data_AF-A0A0D0IJL9-F1
#
_entry.id   AF-A0A0D0IJL9-F1
#
_cell.length_a   1.000
_cell.length_b   1.000
_cell.length_c   1.000
_cell.angle_alpha   90.00
_cell.angle_beta   90.00
_cell.angle_gamma   90.00
#
_symmetry.space_group_name_H-M   'P 1'
#
loop_
_entity.id
_entity.type
_entity.pdbx_description
1 polymer ?
#
loop_
_entity_poly.entity_id
_entity_poly.type
_entity_poly.pdbx_seq_one_letter_code
_entity_poly.pdbx_strand_id
1 'polypeptide(L)'
;MSDAFMVHRGVHNCFAFTPEISHEHLLQVSAVAERLGYSIGFRQVGETTLEIQERLREEGPSAYLDVVSIQEDVSPRAPAHEAEHYVISRLGKLNPKRELAITDPYLFTNRRVKDADAYAASLVRIMSPLLTNEVTVIAVVSEKQTDDRVQGAVTAALKLAAPDAVLRVVVSEDFHDRFWIADRETGVIMGTSLNKIGGKIFFMDKLSNEDVRAVVHELDEIHYKGE
;
A
#
# COMPACT_ATOMS: atom_id res chain seq x y z
N MET A 1 6.00 -36.73 -35.75
CA MET A 1 6.05 -37.14 -34.34
C MET A 1 7.15 -36.30 -33.69
N SER A 2 6.77 -35.21 -33.03
CA SER A 2 7.70 -34.42 -32.22
C SER A 2 7.46 -34.81 -30.77
N ASP A 3 8.47 -35.39 -30.14
CA ASP A 3 8.43 -35.77 -28.74
C ASP A 3 8.31 -34.52 -27.87
N ALA A 4 7.13 -34.33 -27.27
CA ALA A 4 6.91 -33.31 -26.27
C ALA A 4 7.54 -33.81 -24.96
N PHE A 5 8.67 -33.21 -24.57
CA PHE A 5 9.25 -33.45 -23.26
C PHE A 5 8.37 -32.79 -22.18
N MET A 6 7.75 -33.59 -21.32
CA MET A 6 7.12 -33.11 -20.10
C MET A 6 8.18 -32.94 -19.01
N VAL A 7 8.40 -31.70 -18.56
CA VAL A 7 9.19 -31.42 -17.36
C VAL A 7 8.22 -31.09 -16.22
N HIS A 8 8.17 -31.98 -15.23
CA HIS A 8 7.32 -31.90 -14.05
C HIS A 8 7.99 -31.05 -12.95
N ARG A 9 7.40 -29.89 -12.60
CA ARG A 9 7.80 -29.08 -11.44
C ARG A 9 6.61 -28.32 -10.83
N GLY A 10 5.76 -28.98 -10.03
CA GLY A 10 4.78 -28.29 -9.17
C GLY A 10 3.48 -29.04 -8.87
N VAL A 11 2.67 -28.49 -7.96
CA VAL A 11 1.41 -29.06 -7.44
C VAL A 11 0.19 -28.79 -8.34
N HIS A 12 0.34 -27.98 -9.40
CA HIS A 12 -0.72 -27.67 -10.38
C HIS A 12 -0.14 -27.66 -11.81
N ASN A 13 -0.80 -28.32 -12.75
CA ASN A 13 -0.45 -28.28 -14.18
C ASN A 13 -1.50 -27.46 -14.94
N CYS A 14 -1.06 -26.44 -15.69
CA CYS A 14 -1.90 -25.71 -16.63
C CYS A 14 -1.61 -26.20 -18.06
N PHE A 15 -2.66 -26.48 -18.82
CA PHE A 15 -2.55 -26.91 -20.22
C PHE A 15 -3.23 -25.90 -21.14
N ALA A 16 -2.52 -25.49 -22.18
CA ALA A 16 -3.08 -24.67 -23.26
C ALA A 16 -3.22 -25.53 -24.51
N PHE A 17 -4.36 -25.42 -25.20
CA PHE A 17 -4.62 -26.13 -26.45
C PHE A 17 -4.53 -25.14 -27.61
N THR A 18 -3.81 -25.52 -28.67
CA THR A 18 -3.74 -24.77 -29.91
C THR A 18 -3.88 -25.73 -31.10
N PRO A 19 -4.92 -25.60 -31.94
CA PRO A 19 -6.01 -24.61 -31.88
C PRO A 19 -6.89 -24.77 -30.63
N GLU A 20 -7.73 -23.76 -30.37
CA GLU A 20 -8.65 -23.77 -29.22
C GLU A 20 -9.49 -25.04 -29.18
N ILE A 21 -9.62 -25.61 -27.98
CA ILE A 21 -10.40 -26.82 -27.76
C ILE A 21 -11.90 -26.50 -27.78
N SER A 22 -12.66 -27.24 -28.58
CA SER A 22 -14.12 -27.09 -28.63
C SER A 22 -14.80 -27.75 -27.44
N HIS A 23 -16.06 -27.40 -27.19
CA HIS A 23 -16.88 -28.06 -26.17
C HIS A 23 -16.94 -29.59 -26.33
N GLU A 24 -17.08 -30.09 -27.56
CA GLU A 24 -17.12 -31.53 -27.84
C GLU A 24 -15.81 -32.24 -27.46
N HIS A 25 -14.67 -31.61 -27.76
CA HIS A 25 -13.36 -32.12 -27.36
C HIS A 25 -13.17 -32.10 -25.83
N LEU A 26 -13.71 -31.10 -25.13
CA LEU A 26 -13.67 -31.03 -23.66
C LEU A 26 -14.44 -32.20 -23.01
N LEU A 27 -15.61 -32.56 -23.57
CA LEU A 27 -16.38 -33.72 -23.10
C LEU A 27 -15.61 -35.03 -23.28
N GLN A 28 -14.89 -35.18 -24.40
CA GLN A 28 -14.05 -36.35 -24.64
C GLN A 28 -12.88 -36.44 -23.64
N VAL A 29 -12.22 -35.33 -23.35
CA VAL A 29 -11.15 -35.25 -22.34
C VAL A 29 -11.68 -35.60 -20.95
N SER A 30 -12.84 -35.06 -20.57
CA SER A 30 -13.48 -35.36 -19.28
C SER A 30 -13.80 -36.85 -19.15
N ALA A 31 -14.38 -37.46 -20.19
CA ALA A 31 -14.72 -38.88 -20.19
C ALA A 31 -13.47 -39.79 -20.07
N VAL A 32 -12.35 -39.39 -20.68
CA VAL A 32 -11.07 -40.10 -20.52
C VAL A 32 -10.57 -40.00 -19.09
N ALA A 33 -10.63 -38.81 -18.50
CA ALA A 33 -10.16 -38.57 -17.13
C ALA A 33 -11.00 -39.33 -16.09
N GLU A 34 -12.32 -39.37 -16.25
CA GLU A 34 -13.21 -40.16 -15.39
C GLU A 34 -12.87 -41.65 -15.43
N ARG A 35 -12.59 -42.21 -16.63
CA ARG A 35 -12.16 -43.62 -16.76
C ARG A 35 -10.84 -43.91 -16.05
N LEU A 36 -9.99 -42.90 -15.91
CA LEU A 36 -8.71 -42.98 -15.20
C LEU A 36 -8.86 -42.66 -13.70
N GLY A 37 -10.06 -42.35 -13.22
CA GLY A 37 -10.35 -42.03 -11.82
C GLY A 37 -10.08 -40.58 -11.41
N TYR A 38 -9.93 -39.67 -12.38
CA TYR A 38 -9.70 -38.24 -12.13
C TYR A 38 -10.96 -37.40 -12.39
N SER A 39 -11.14 -36.33 -11.62
CA SER A 39 -12.13 -35.29 -11.87
C SER A 39 -11.47 -34.09 -12.55
N ILE A 40 -12.03 -33.61 -13.66
CA ILE A 40 -11.56 -32.42 -14.37
C ILE A 40 -12.60 -31.30 -14.22
N GLY A 41 -12.14 -30.12 -13.76
CA GLY A 41 -12.91 -28.88 -13.83
C GLY A 41 -12.32 -27.96 -14.90
N PHE A 42 -13.19 -27.32 -15.70
CA PHE A 42 -12.78 -26.34 -16.70
C PHE A 42 -13.13 -24.93 -16.20
N ARG A 43 -12.15 -24.02 -16.16
CA ARG A 43 -12.39 -22.58 -15.94
C ARG A 43 -12.23 -21.86 -17.27
N GLN A 44 -13.32 -21.33 -17.80
CA GLN A 44 -13.28 -20.42 -18.94
C GLN A 44 -12.91 -19.04 -18.41
N VAL A 45 -11.66 -18.60 -18.64
CA VAL A 45 -11.26 -17.22 -18.34
C VAL A 45 -11.82 -16.37 -19.48
N GLY A 46 -13.02 -15.84 -19.28
CA GLY A 46 -13.83 -15.17 -20.30
C GLY A 46 -13.62 -13.66 -20.42
N GLU A 47 -12.49 -13.12 -19.96
CA GLU A 47 -12.23 -11.68 -19.97
C GLU A 47 -11.44 -11.28 -21.22
N THR A 48 -11.87 -10.19 -21.87
CA THR A 48 -11.13 -9.62 -22.99
C THR A 48 -9.80 -9.02 -22.49
N THR A 49 -8.79 -8.93 -23.36
CA THR A 49 -7.48 -8.35 -22.99
C THR A 49 -7.61 -6.93 -22.40
N LEU A 50 -8.61 -6.17 -22.82
CA LEU A 50 -8.84 -4.80 -22.37
C LEU A 50 -9.40 -4.77 -20.94
N GLU A 51 -10.35 -5.66 -20.62
CA GLU A 51 -10.89 -5.85 -19.26
C GLU A 51 -9.83 -6.42 -18.32
N ILE A 52 -8.96 -7.30 -18.82
CA ILE A 52 -7.80 -7.80 -18.08
C ILE A 52 -6.84 -6.67 -17.74
N GLN A 53 -6.51 -5.82 -18.71
CA GLN A 53 -5.62 -4.67 -18.48
C GLN A 53 -6.22 -3.65 -17.52
N GLU A 54 -7.53 -3.40 -17.61
CA GLU A 54 -8.23 -2.45 -16.75
C GLU A 54 -8.29 -2.94 -15.29
N ARG A 55 -8.70 -4.19 -15.06
CA ARG A 55 -8.69 -4.78 -13.72
C ARG A 55 -7.27 -4.97 -13.17
N LEU A 56 -6.28 -5.32 -14.00
CA LEU A 56 -4.87 -5.34 -13.55
C LEU A 56 -4.37 -3.96 -13.13
N ARG A 57 -4.85 -2.89 -13.76
CA ARG A 57 -4.50 -1.51 -13.42
C ARG A 57 -5.17 -1.04 -12.12
N GLU A 58 -6.40 -1.47 -11.86
CA GLU A 58 -7.22 -1.00 -10.74
C GLU A 58 -7.09 -1.87 -9.48
N GLU A 59 -7.14 -3.19 -9.65
CA GLU A 59 -7.14 -4.18 -8.58
C GLU A 59 -5.78 -4.88 -8.42
N GLY A 60 -4.91 -4.77 -9.42
CA GLY A 60 -3.60 -5.41 -9.44
C GLY A 60 -3.63 -6.89 -9.84
N PRO A 61 -2.48 -7.58 -9.87
CA PRO A 61 -2.37 -9.00 -10.23
C PRO A 61 -3.23 -9.95 -9.38
N SER A 62 -3.56 -9.53 -8.16
CA SER A 62 -4.42 -10.23 -7.20
C SER A 62 -5.84 -10.49 -7.74
N ALA A 63 -6.31 -9.70 -8.72
CA ALA A 63 -7.62 -9.88 -9.35
C ALA A 63 -7.77 -11.20 -10.13
N TYR A 64 -6.64 -11.82 -10.49
CA TYR A 64 -6.57 -12.97 -11.40
C TYR A 64 -5.88 -14.18 -10.80
N LEU A 65 -5.21 -14.00 -9.67
CA LEU A 65 -4.50 -15.05 -8.98
C LEU A 65 -5.18 -15.22 -7.62
N ASP A 66 -5.59 -16.44 -7.25
CA ASP A 66 -5.90 -16.85 -5.85
C ASP A 66 -4.59 -16.84 -4.99
N VAL A 67 -3.71 -15.92 -5.32
CA VAL A 67 -2.48 -15.59 -4.65
C VAL A 67 -2.72 -14.16 -4.23
N VAL A 68 -2.89 -13.95 -2.92
CA VAL A 68 -2.67 -12.63 -2.34
C VAL A 68 -1.28 -12.25 -2.80
N SER A 69 -1.19 -11.35 -3.78
CA SER A 69 0.08 -10.72 -4.11
C SER A 69 0.44 -9.97 -2.85
N ILE A 70 1.25 -10.59 -1.99
CA ILE A 70 2.12 -9.87 -1.09
C ILE A 70 3.04 -9.11 -2.04
N GLN A 71 2.58 -7.94 -2.50
CA GLN A 71 3.37 -7.07 -3.35
C GLN A 71 4.30 -6.34 -2.38
N GLU A 72 5.26 -7.12 -1.88
CA GLU A 72 6.34 -6.66 -1.03
C GLU A 72 7.24 -5.74 -1.86
N ASP A 73 6.80 -4.49 -2.01
CA ASP A 73 7.50 -3.47 -2.76
C ASP A 73 8.63 -2.92 -1.88
N VAL A 74 9.81 -3.51 -2.07
CA VAL A 74 11.06 -3.04 -1.46
C VAL A 74 11.61 -1.88 -2.29
N SER A 75 11.76 -0.69 -1.68
CA SER A 75 12.37 0.47 -2.35
C SER A 75 13.76 0.10 -2.88
N PRO A 76 14.10 0.42 -4.15
CA PRO A 76 15.46 0.28 -4.63
C PRO A 76 16.41 1.15 -3.78
N ARG A 77 17.69 0.75 -3.68
CA ARG A 77 18.73 1.57 -3.04
C ARG A 77 19.03 2.76 -3.93
N ALA A 78 18.20 3.79 -3.85
CA ALA A 78 18.24 4.97 -4.71
C ALA A 78 18.75 6.21 -3.95
N PRO A 79 19.29 7.22 -4.66
CA PRO A 79 19.54 8.55 -4.08
C PRO A 79 18.29 9.14 -3.42
N ALA A 80 18.45 9.98 -2.40
CA ALA A 80 17.33 10.44 -1.57
C ALA A 80 16.17 11.09 -2.34
N HIS A 81 16.45 11.81 -3.42
CA HIS A 81 15.43 12.45 -4.27
C HIS A 81 14.55 11.43 -5.02
N GLU A 82 15.12 10.30 -5.48
CA GLU A 82 14.38 9.22 -6.13
C GLU A 82 13.50 8.47 -5.11
N ALA A 83 14.00 8.30 -3.89
CA ALA A 83 13.24 7.69 -2.80
C ALA A 83 12.04 8.57 -2.38
N GLU A 84 12.21 9.89 -2.32
CA GLU A 84 11.10 10.84 -2.09
C GLU A 84 10.05 10.71 -3.22
N HIS A 85 10.49 10.70 -4.49
CA HIS A 85 9.58 10.58 -5.63
C HIS A 85 8.80 9.26 -5.61
N TYR A 86 9.46 8.16 -5.24
CA TYR A 86 8.81 6.86 -5.06
C TYR A 86 7.71 6.93 -3.99
N VAL A 87 8.00 7.50 -2.81
CA VAL A 87 7.02 7.67 -1.73
C VAL A 87 5.85 8.55 -2.17
N ILE A 88 6.14 9.70 -2.78
CA ILE A 88 5.13 10.63 -3.32
C ILE A 88 4.20 9.92 -4.29
N SER A 89 4.74 9.14 -5.24
CA SER A 89 3.94 8.45 -6.25
C SER A 89 2.98 7.41 -5.66
N ARG A 90 3.36 6.78 -4.56
CA ARG A 90 2.55 5.73 -3.90
C ARG A 90 1.55 6.34 -2.95
N LEU A 91 1.96 7.28 -2.11
CA LEU A 91 1.06 8.01 -1.23
C LEU A 91 0.01 8.76 -2.04
N GLY A 92 0.37 9.35 -3.19
CA GLY A 92 -0.57 10.06 -4.07
C GLY A 92 -1.77 9.22 -4.52
N LYS A 93 -1.69 7.89 -4.46
CA LYS A 93 -2.82 6.99 -4.74
C LYS A 93 -3.89 6.99 -3.64
N LEU A 94 -3.57 7.45 -2.42
CA LEU A 94 -4.51 7.52 -1.30
C LEU A 94 -5.58 8.59 -1.50
N ASN A 95 -5.23 9.74 -2.10
CA ASN A 95 -6.15 10.81 -2.49
C ASN A 95 -7.22 11.18 -1.44
N PRO A 96 -6.83 11.49 -0.18
CA PRO A 96 -7.78 11.81 0.89
C PRO A 96 -8.60 13.05 0.56
N LYS A 97 -9.89 13.02 0.93
CA LYS A 97 -10.87 14.08 0.71
C LYS A 97 -11.22 14.84 1.98
N ARG A 98 -11.14 14.19 3.13
CA ARG A 98 -11.55 14.75 4.42
C ARG A 98 -10.51 14.53 5.50
N GLU A 99 -9.92 13.34 5.53
CA GLU A 99 -9.05 12.93 6.63
C GLU A 99 -7.83 12.17 6.11
N LEU A 100 -6.68 12.47 6.69
CA LEU A 100 -5.45 11.69 6.54
C LEU A 100 -4.91 11.37 7.93
N ALA A 101 -5.02 10.12 8.36
CA ALA A 101 -4.38 9.64 9.59
C ALA A 101 -2.98 9.11 9.29
N ILE A 102 -1.99 9.57 10.05
CA ILE A 102 -0.59 9.17 9.96
C ILE A 102 -0.17 8.65 11.32
N THR A 103 0.05 7.35 11.45
CA THR A 103 0.73 6.80 12.62
C THR A 103 2.22 6.81 12.30
N ASP A 104 3.04 7.59 12.99
CA ASP A 104 4.49 7.46 12.90
C ASP A 104 5.09 8.00 14.20
N PRO A 105 5.58 7.11 15.08
CA PRO A 105 6.17 7.53 16.35
C PRO A 105 7.30 8.55 16.21
N TYR A 106 7.97 8.57 15.04
CA TYR A 106 9.13 9.42 14.78
C TYR A 106 8.83 10.60 13.86
N LEU A 107 7.56 10.91 13.59
CA LEU A 107 7.18 11.99 12.66
C LEU A 107 7.81 13.33 13.05
N PHE A 108 7.83 13.65 14.34
CA PHE A 108 8.43 14.87 14.90
C PHE A 108 9.72 14.57 15.66
N THR A 109 10.55 13.66 15.15
CA THR A 109 11.69 13.12 15.89
C THR A 109 12.71 14.16 16.37
N ASN A 110 13.14 14.05 17.63
CA ASN A 110 14.26 14.81 18.19
C ASN A 110 15.60 14.67 17.42
N ARG A 111 15.75 13.65 16.58
CA ARG A 111 16.93 13.45 15.73
C ARG A 111 17.07 14.51 14.64
N ARG A 112 15.99 15.21 14.31
CA ARG A 112 15.92 16.24 13.25
C ARG A 112 15.99 17.66 13.78
N VAL A 113 16.29 17.88 15.06
CA VAL A 113 16.34 19.23 15.66
C VAL A 113 17.35 20.15 14.97
N LYS A 114 18.47 19.59 14.49
CA LYS A 114 19.54 20.38 13.84
C LYS A 114 19.16 20.84 12.42
N ASP A 115 18.28 20.11 11.75
CA ASP A 115 17.85 20.29 10.37
C ASP A 115 16.32 20.37 10.24
N ALA A 116 15.65 20.90 11.29
CA ALA A 116 14.21 20.86 11.46
C ALA A 116 13.46 21.49 10.28
N ASP A 117 13.91 22.65 9.80
CA ASP A 117 13.27 23.34 8.67
C ASP A 117 13.41 22.57 7.35
N ALA A 118 14.59 21.98 7.11
CA ALA A 118 14.83 21.19 5.90
C ALA A 118 14.02 19.88 5.91
N TYR A 119 13.92 19.25 7.08
CA TYR A 119 13.07 18.09 7.29
C TYR A 119 11.58 18.43 7.12
N ALA A 120 11.12 19.51 7.73
CA ALA A 120 9.75 20.00 7.58
C ALA A 120 9.38 20.27 6.12
N ALA A 121 10.27 20.93 5.36
CA ALA A 121 10.08 21.15 3.94
C ALA A 121 10.00 19.85 3.12
N SER A 122 10.82 18.84 3.44
CA SER A 122 10.75 17.51 2.81
C SER A 122 9.44 16.79 3.12
N LEU A 123 9.04 16.77 4.39
CA LEU A 123 7.79 16.16 4.83
C LEU A 123 6.58 16.78 4.12
N VAL A 124 6.51 18.12 4.06
CA VAL A 124 5.43 18.82 3.38
C VAL A 124 5.44 18.57 1.88
N ARG A 125 6.61 18.48 1.23
CA ARG A 125 6.67 18.05 -0.19
C ARG A 125 6.07 16.66 -0.38
N ILE A 126 6.39 15.71 0.50
CA ILE A 126 5.85 14.35 0.45
C ILE A 126 4.33 14.36 0.64
N MET A 127 3.83 15.16 1.58
CA MET A 127 2.40 15.26 1.88
C MET A 127 1.61 16.08 0.84
N SER A 128 2.26 16.98 0.10
CA SER A 128 1.59 17.93 -0.80
C SER A 128 0.54 17.30 -1.76
N PRO A 129 0.71 16.11 -2.35
CA PRO A 129 -0.31 15.51 -3.21
C PRO A 129 -1.57 15.06 -2.45
N LEU A 130 -1.47 14.91 -1.12
CA LEU A 130 -2.53 14.44 -0.23
C LEU A 130 -3.32 15.60 0.36
N LEU A 131 -2.76 16.80 0.39
CA LEU A 131 -3.36 17.95 1.06
C LEU A 131 -4.32 18.68 0.12
N THR A 132 -5.35 17.96 -0.36
CA THR A 132 -6.46 18.59 -1.08
C THR A 132 -7.34 19.38 -0.09
N ASN A 133 -7.99 20.46 -0.54
CA ASN A 133 -8.59 21.49 0.32
C ASN A 133 -9.38 20.94 1.52
N GLU A 134 -9.15 21.52 2.70
CA GLU A 134 -9.81 21.21 3.99
C GLU A 134 -9.55 19.81 4.58
N VAL A 135 -8.53 19.09 4.13
CA VAL A 135 -8.14 17.81 4.74
C VAL A 135 -7.67 18.01 6.20
N THR A 136 -8.22 17.21 7.11
CA THR A 136 -7.74 17.08 8.48
C THR A 136 -6.64 16.01 8.53
N VAL A 137 -5.43 16.41 8.90
CA VAL A 137 -4.30 15.50 9.15
C VAL A 137 -4.28 15.14 10.62
N ILE A 138 -4.43 13.86 10.93
CA ILE A 138 -4.30 13.32 12.29
C ILE A 138 -2.93 12.64 12.39
N ALA A 139 -2.01 13.26 13.10
CA ALA A 139 -0.67 12.71 13.33
C ALA A 139 -0.62 12.02 14.70
N VAL A 140 -0.53 10.70 14.71
CA VAL A 140 -0.34 9.89 15.92
C VAL A 140 1.15 9.64 16.14
N VAL A 141 1.69 10.18 17.23
CA VAL A 141 3.13 10.21 17.51
C VAL A 141 3.46 9.73 18.92
N SER A 142 4.71 9.32 19.14
CA SER A 142 5.21 8.96 20.47
C SER A 142 5.72 10.21 21.19
N GLU A 143 5.34 10.38 22.46
CA GLU A 143 5.80 11.49 23.29
C GLU A 143 7.33 11.49 23.41
N LYS A 144 7.90 10.31 23.65
CA LYS A 144 9.34 10.13 23.92
C LYS A 144 10.22 10.44 22.72
N GLN A 145 9.65 10.39 21.52
CA GLN A 145 10.38 10.63 20.28
C GLN A 145 10.17 12.05 19.75
N THR A 146 9.09 12.71 20.17
CA THR A 146 8.68 14.03 19.68
C THR A 146 9.52 15.15 20.29
N ASP A 147 9.86 16.15 19.47
CA ASP A 147 10.50 17.39 19.90
C ASP A 147 9.70 18.60 19.40
N ASP A 148 9.41 19.52 20.31
CA ASP A 148 8.59 20.71 20.06
C ASP A 148 9.12 21.58 18.92
N ARG A 149 10.44 21.65 18.72
CA ARG A 149 11.03 22.45 17.64
C ARG A 149 10.73 21.84 16.29
N VAL A 150 10.82 20.51 16.20
CA VAL A 150 10.53 19.78 14.96
C VAL A 150 9.04 19.82 14.66
N GLN A 151 8.19 19.59 15.67
CA GLN A 151 6.74 19.73 15.52
C GLN A 151 6.35 21.15 15.10
N GLY A 152 6.94 22.18 15.71
CA GLY A 152 6.72 23.58 15.36
C GLY A 152 7.11 23.90 13.92
N ALA A 153 8.29 23.45 13.47
CA ALA A 153 8.75 23.63 12.10
C ALA A 153 7.82 22.95 11.08
N VAL A 154 7.40 21.70 11.34
CA VAL A 154 6.45 20.98 10.49
C VAL A 154 5.09 21.67 10.44
N THR A 155 4.57 22.10 11.59
CA THR A 155 3.28 22.80 11.68
C THR A 155 3.32 24.11 10.88
N ALA A 156 4.40 24.88 11.00
CA ALA A 156 4.58 26.13 10.26
C ALA A 156 4.69 25.88 8.74
N ALA A 157 5.47 24.89 8.32
CA ALA A 157 5.62 24.52 6.91
C ALA A 157 4.30 24.03 6.30
N LEU A 158 3.53 23.22 7.04
CA LEU A 158 2.23 22.73 6.61
C LEU A 158 1.24 23.87 6.43
N LYS A 159 1.15 24.79 7.40
CA LYS A 159 0.26 25.95 7.35
C LYS A 159 0.59 26.89 6.19
N LEU A 160 1.87 26.97 5.80
CA LEU A 160 2.28 27.75 4.63
C LEU A 160 1.87 27.08 3.31
N ALA A 161 2.01 25.76 3.22
CA ALA A 161 1.74 25.01 1.98
C ALA A 161 0.25 24.69 1.76
N ALA A 162 -0.50 24.45 2.84
CA ALA A 162 -1.92 24.13 2.84
C ALA A 162 -2.61 24.87 4.01
N PRO A 163 -2.93 26.18 3.85
CA PRO A 163 -3.49 27.00 4.91
C PRO A 163 -4.82 26.50 5.48
N ASP A 164 -5.60 25.81 4.65
CA ASP A 164 -6.92 25.27 5.01
C ASP A 164 -6.86 23.85 5.61
N ALA A 165 -5.68 23.21 5.59
CA ALA A 165 -5.50 21.91 6.22
C ALA A 165 -5.40 22.05 7.75
N VAL A 166 -6.05 21.14 8.46
CA VAL A 166 -6.02 21.12 9.94
C VAL A 166 -5.08 20.03 10.40
N LEU A 167 -4.04 20.38 11.16
CA LEU A 167 -3.18 19.39 11.81
C LEU A 167 -3.65 19.14 13.25
N ARG A 168 -4.00 17.89 13.55
CA ARG A 168 -4.25 17.40 14.90
C ARG A 168 -3.13 16.45 15.28
N VAL A 169 -2.45 16.74 16.38
CA VAL A 169 -1.40 15.87 16.92
C VAL A 169 -1.98 15.10 18.09
N VAL A 170 -1.89 13.78 18.02
CA VAL A 170 -2.35 12.84 19.04
C VAL A 170 -1.13 12.09 19.55
N VAL A 171 -0.98 12.02 20.86
CA VAL A 171 0.12 11.29 21.50
C VAL A 171 -0.37 9.91 21.90
N SER A 172 0.30 8.87 21.40
CA SER A 172 0.04 7.48 21.79
C SER A 172 1.30 6.63 21.63
N GLU A 173 1.47 5.65 22.51
CA GLU A 173 2.55 4.66 22.46
C GLU A 173 2.08 3.32 21.85
N ASP A 174 0.79 3.21 21.51
CA ASP A 174 0.16 1.96 21.07
C ASP A 174 0.48 1.63 19.60
N PHE A 175 0.89 2.64 18.81
CA PHE A 175 1.33 2.44 17.43
C PHE A 175 2.87 2.39 17.34
N HIS A 176 3.39 1.30 16.80
CA HIS A 176 4.81 1.18 16.42
C HIS A 176 5.03 1.26 14.90
N ASP A 177 4.02 0.82 14.15
CA ASP A 177 4.03 0.78 12.69
C ASP A 177 3.51 2.06 12.08
N ARG A 178 3.82 2.22 10.78
CA ARG A 178 3.64 3.50 10.10
C ARG A 178 2.55 3.41 9.05
N PHE A 179 1.34 3.71 9.47
CA PHE A 179 0.16 3.66 8.64
C PHE A 179 -0.19 5.06 8.15
N TRP A 180 -0.55 5.13 6.88
CA TRP A 180 -1.09 6.32 6.22
C TRP A 180 -2.46 5.94 5.73
N ILE A 181 -3.51 6.39 6.42
CA ILE A 181 -4.90 6.04 6.14
C ILE A 181 -5.62 7.27 5.63
N ALA A 182 -6.19 7.19 4.42
CA ALA A 182 -7.02 8.22 3.83
C ALA A 182 -8.50 7.88 4.01
N ASP A 183 -9.24 8.85 4.53
CA ASP A 183 -10.69 8.83 4.73
C ASP A 183 -11.21 7.57 5.44
N ARG A 184 -10.33 6.89 6.19
CA ARG A 184 -10.61 5.64 6.91
C ARG A 184 -11.01 4.46 6.02
N GLU A 185 -10.75 4.57 4.71
CA GLU A 185 -11.16 3.58 3.69
C GLU A 185 -9.98 2.91 2.99
N THR A 186 -8.91 3.65 2.73
CA THR A 186 -7.72 3.15 2.05
C THR A 186 -6.47 3.50 2.82
N GLY A 187 -5.47 2.62 2.79
CA GLY A 187 -4.27 2.83 3.57
C GLY A 187 -3.01 2.22 2.98
N VAL A 188 -1.87 2.72 3.45
CA VAL A 188 -0.53 2.23 3.14
C VAL A 188 0.24 2.04 4.43
N ILE A 189 1.01 0.96 4.53
CA ILE A 189 2.00 0.74 5.58
C ILE A 189 3.40 1.07 5.05
N MET A 190 4.23 1.67 5.90
CA MET A 190 5.65 1.91 5.62
C MET A 190 6.55 1.25 6.67
N GLY A 191 7.58 0.55 6.21
CA GLY A 191 8.61 -0.06 7.07
C GLY A 191 9.60 0.95 7.66
N THR A 192 9.58 2.22 7.25
CA THR A 192 10.45 3.27 7.79
C THR A 192 9.69 4.57 8.01
N SER A 193 10.16 5.35 8.98
CA SER A 193 9.74 6.73 9.14
C SER A 193 10.33 7.58 8.03
N LEU A 194 9.61 8.64 7.66
CA LEU A 194 10.04 9.59 6.64
C LEU A 194 11.39 10.23 6.98
N ASN A 195 11.74 10.31 8.27
CA ASN A 195 13.04 10.81 8.73
C ASN A 195 14.26 10.01 8.19
N LYS A 196 14.06 8.79 7.68
CA LYS A 196 15.11 7.90 7.18
C LYS A 196 15.02 7.63 5.67
N ILE A 197 14.08 8.25 4.96
CA ILE A 197 13.96 8.11 3.50
C ILE A 197 15.28 8.49 2.82
N GLY A 198 15.69 7.68 1.84
CA GLY A 198 16.92 7.87 1.07
C GLY A 198 18.19 7.37 1.76
N GLY A 199 18.16 7.10 3.07
CA GLY A 199 19.31 6.57 3.80
C GLY A 199 19.39 5.04 3.81
N LYS A 200 18.25 4.36 3.62
CA LYS A 200 18.12 2.90 3.66
C LYS A 200 17.04 2.43 2.69
N ILE A 201 17.13 1.16 2.32
CA ILE A 201 16.04 0.42 1.69
C ILE A 201 14.86 0.37 2.68
N PHE A 202 13.64 0.58 2.19
CA PHE A 202 12.44 0.52 3.01
C PHE A 202 11.28 -0.10 2.23
N PHE A 203 10.34 -0.65 2.98
CA PHE A 203 9.15 -1.31 2.47
C PHE A 203 7.97 -0.34 2.49
N MET A 204 7.10 -0.44 1.49
CA MET A 204 5.82 0.26 1.49
C MET A 204 4.79 -0.53 0.70
N ASP A 205 3.65 -0.83 1.33
CA ASP A 205 2.61 -1.64 0.70
C ASP A 205 1.21 -1.11 1.01
N LYS A 206 0.25 -1.43 0.14
CA LYS A 206 -1.16 -1.11 0.33
C LYS A 206 -1.73 -2.05 1.40
N LEU A 207 -2.45 -1.48 2.35
CA LEU A 207 -3.18 -2.26 3.34
C LEU A 207 -4.41 -2.93 2.70
N SER A 208 -4.73 -4.15 3.15
CA SER A 208 -6.02 -4.75 2.85
C SER A 208 -7.15 -3.96 3.52
N ASN A 209 -8.38 -4.09 3.02
CA ASN A 209 -9.52 -3.43 3.66
C ASN A 209 -9.75 -3.93 5.10
N GLU A 210 -9.32 -5.15 5.43
CA GLU A 210 -9.40 -5.68 6.79
C GLU A 210 -8.38 -5.01 7.71
N ASP A 211 -7.14 -4.86 7.26
CA ASP A 211 -6.11 -4.16 8.02
C ASP A 211 -6.44 -2.68 8.22
N VAL A 212 -6.99 -2.02 7.19
CA VAL A 212 -7.48 -0.64 7.33
C VAL A 212 -8.52 -0.56 8.45
N ARG A 213 -9.51 -1.45 8.46
CA ARG A 213 -10.53 -1.47 9.52
C ARG A 213 -9.92 -1.71 10.90
N ALA A 214 -8.94 -2.60 11.02
CA ALA A 214 -8.26 -2.86 12.28
C ALA A 214 -7.49 -1.62 12.78
N VAL A 215 -6.71 -0.98 11.92
CA VAL A 215 -5.97 0.26 12.27
C VAL A 215 -6.94 1.38 12.64
N VAL A 216 -8.03 1.53 11.89
CA VAL A 216 -9.07 2.52 12.13
C VAL A 216 -9.78 2.30 13.48
N HIS A 217 -10.03 1.04 13.84
CA HIS A 217 -10.60 0.71 15.15
C HIS A 217 -9.68 1.14 16.30
N GLU A 218 -8.38 0.86 16.20
CA GLU A 218 -7.40 1.30 17.21
C GLU A 218 -7.27 2.83 17.26
N LEU A 219 -7.37 3.52 16.11
CA LEU A 219 -7.38 4.98 16.06
C LEU A 219 -8.56 5.58 16.84
N ASP A 220 -9.74 4.97 16.74
CA ASP A 220 -10.93 5.43 17.47
C ASP A 220 -10.77 5.26 18.97
N GLU A 221 -10.25 4.11 19.42
CA GLU A 221 -10.02 3.85 20.84
C GLU A 221 -9.07 4.88 21.48
N ILE A 222 -8.11 5.40 20.71
CA ILE A 222 -7.23 6.49 21.17
C ILE A 222 -7.97 7.82 21.18
N HIS A 223 -8.80 8.11 20.17
CA HIS A 223 -9.58 9.36 20.12
C HIS A 223 -10.57 9.45 21.30
N TYR A 224 -11.24 8.34 21.65
CA TYR A 224 -12.16 8.29 22.79
C TYR A 224 -11.48 8.39 24.16
N LYS A 225 -10.18 8.14 24.27
CA LYS A 225 -9.40 8.34 25.51
C LYS A 225 -8.87 9.77 25.66
N GLY A 226 -8.94 10.58 24.60
CA GLY A 226 -8.43 11.95 24.55
C GLY A 226 -9.48 13.05 24.77
N GLU A 227 -10.77 12.68 24.85
CA GLU A 227 -11.89 13.53 25.29
C GLU A 227 -12.22 13.30 26.78
#